data_AF-A0A1F8JQG1-F1
#
_entry.id   AF-A0A1F8JQG1-F1
#
_cell.length_a   1.000
_cell.length_b   1.000
_cell.length_c   1.000
_cell.angle_alpha   90.00
_cell.angle_beta   90.00
_cell.angle_gamma   90.00
#
_symmetry.space_group_name_H-M   'P 1'
#
loop_
_entity.id
_entity.type
_entity.pdbx_description
1 polymer ?
#
loop_
_entity_poly.entity_id
_entity_poly.type
_entity_poly.pdbx_seq_one_letter_code
_entity_poly.pdbx_strand_id
1 'polypeptide(L)'
;MDLPKYPLEELATIKRKKLDEAERILREKKEALNHEIEKLRKAEKIRDTAHDHKRAKLKQLREELDKGTTSVKIQRMKQYLTVVDEDLKLKTDKVEEQKKEVAKAKNQLEEARRVFFQRQKDVEKLKLHRKEWEKEMKGILSQKEALVTDEVGSSMYIIKKQRQLPLISFKEKKKERKNNHHG
;
A
#
# COMPACT_ATOMS: atom_id res chain seq x y z
N MET A 1 20.99 21.27 19.21
CA MET A 1 21.06 21.51 17.74
C MET A 1 19.87 20.86 17.06
N ASP A 2 19.24 21.51 16.07
CA ASP A 2 18.14 20.87 15.31
C ASP A 2 18.68 19.79 14.37
N LEU A 3 17.92 18.71 14.21
CA LEU A 3 18.25 17.65 13.26
C LEU A 3 18.17 18.19 11.84
N PRO A 4 19.15 17.90 10.97
CA PRO A 4 19.08 18.27 9.57
C PRO A 4 17.84 17.64 8.90
N LYS A 5 17.47 18.15 7.72
CA LYS A 5 16.38 17.54 6.93
C LYS A 5 16.84 16.20 6.37
N TYR A 6 15.97 15.20 6.42
CA TYR A 6 16.25 13.87 5.87
C TYR A 6 16.55 13.96 4.35
N PRO A 7 17.71 13.46 3.87
CA PRO A 7 18.12 13.63 2.48
C PRO A 7 17.17 13.02 1.44
N LEU A 8 16.45 11.97 1.80
CA LEU A 8 15.52 11.26 0.90
C LEU A 8 14.05 11.62 1.20
N GLU A 9 13.79 12.80 1.77
CA GLU A 9 12.43 13.27 2.07
C GLU A 9 11.56 13.33 0.81
N GLU A 10 12.05 13.97 -0.25
CA GLU A 10 11.30 14.12 -1.51
C GLU A 10 10.98 12.76 -2.13
N LEU A 11 11.95 11.85 -2.17
CA LEU A 11 11.73 10.49 -2.63
C LEU A 11 10.66 9.77 -1.79
N ALA A 12 10.71 9.89 -0.46
CA ALA A 12 9.71 9.30 0.44
C ALA A 12 8.31 9.86 0.17
N THR A 13 8.17 11.17 -0.07
CA THR A 13 6.87 11.78 -0.41
C THR A 13 6.34 11.27 -1.75
N ILE A 14 7.19 11.15 -2.77
CA ILE A 14 6.81 10.62 -4.08
C ILE A 14 6.37 9.16 -3.95
N LYS A 15 7.12 8.34 -3.22
CA LYS A 15 6.79 6.92 -3.01
C LYS A 15 5.49 6.75 -2.23
N ARG A 16 5.23 7.62 -1.25
CA ARG A 16 3.96 7.63 -0.51
C ARG A 16 2.79 7.98 -1.42
N LYS A 17 2.89 9.03 -2.24
CA LYS A 17 1.87 9.37 -3.24
C LYS A 17 1.57 8.22 -4.20
N LYS A 18 2.61 7.51 -4.67
CA LYS A 18 2.46 6.32 -5.52
C LYS A 18 1.78 5.15 -4.81
N LEU A 19 1.98 5.00 -3.50
CA LEU A 19 1.28 4.01 -2.69
C LEU A 19 -0.21 4.37 -2.56
N ASP A 20 -0.51 5.64 -2.28
CA ASP A 20 -1.89 6.14 -2.17
C ASP A 20 -2.64 5.97 -3.51
N GLU A 21 -1.98 6.25 -4.63
CA GLU A 21 -2.53 6.02 -5.97
C GLU A 21 -2.77 4.52 -6.24
N ALA A 22 -1.83 3.66 -5.86
CA ALA A 22 -2.00 2.21 -5.97
C ALA A 22 -3.15 1.69 -5.10
N GLU A 23 -3.37 2.26 -3.92
CA GLU A 23 -4.52 1.95 -3.06
C GLU A 23 -5.84 2.34 -3.73
N ARG A 24 -5.90 3.53 -4.34
CA ARG A 24 -7.08 3.99 -5.08
C ARG A 24 -7.41 3.04 -6.24
N ILE A 25 -6.41 2.69 -7.05
CA ILE A 25 -6.57 1.75 -8.16
C ILE A 25 -7.03 0.38 -7.65
N LEU A 26 -6.45 -0.12 -6.55
CA LEU A 26 -6.83 -1.39 -5.96
C LEU A 26 -8.30 -1.39 -5.52
N ARG A 27 -8.78 -0.27 -4.95
CA ARG A 27 -10.18 -0.08 -4.56
C ARG A 27 -11.12 -0.07 -5.78
N GLU A 28 -10.78 0.71 -6.80
CA GLU A 28 -11.52 0.78 -8.06
C GLU A 28 -11.63 -0.61 -8.73
N LYS A 29 -10.54 -1.39 -8.76
CA LYS A 29 -10.55 -2.76 -9.32
C LYS A 29 -11.38 -3.74 -8.48
N LYS A 30 -11.41 -3.56 -7.16
CA LYS A 30 -12.27 -4.37 -6.27
C LYS A 30 -13.75 -4.08 -6.51
N GLU A 31 -14.10 -2.81 -6.69
CA GLU A 31 -15.47 -2.38 -7.02
C GLU A 31 -15.89 -2.89 -8.40
N ALA A 32 -15.02 -2.79 -9.40
CA ALA A 32 -15.26 -3.33 -10.73
C ALA A 32 -15.51 -4.86 -10.68
N LEU A 33 -14.70 -5.62 -9.93
CA LEU A 33 -14.91 -7.05 -9.76
C LEU A 33 -16.27 -7.35 -9.10
N ASN A 34 -16.64 -6.61 -8.06
CA ASN A 34 -17.94 -6.79 -7.41
C ASN A 34 -19.11 -6.52 -8.37
N HIS A 35 -18.98 -5.49 -9.21
CA HIS A 35 -19.98 -5.17 -10.22
C HIS A 35 -20.14 -6.30 -11.26
N GLU A 36 -19.03 -6.86 -11.75
CA GLU A 36 -19.07 -7.98 -12.69
C GLU A 36 -19.60 -9.28 -12.06
N ILE A 37 -19.33 -9.52 -10.77
CA ILE A 37 -19.93 -10.64 -10.02
C ILE A 37 -21.44 -10.47 -9.89
N GLU A 38 -21.91 -9.25 -9.64
CA GLU A 38 -23.35 -9.00 -9.52
C GLU A 38 -24.07 -9.15 -10.88
N LYS A 39 -23.44 -8.72 -11.98
CA LYS A 39 -23.92 -9.02 -13.34
C LYS A 39 -23.98 -10.52 -13.61
N LEU A 40 -22.94 -11.27 -13.22
CA LEU A 40 -22.90 -12.72 -13.36
C LEU A 40 -24.06 -13.38 -12.61
N ARG A 41 -24.31 -12.99 -11.36
CA ARG A 41 -25.44 -13.50 -10.57
C ARG A 41 -26.79 -13.25 -11.24
N LYS A 42 -26.99 -12.06 -11.82
CA LYS A 42 -28.21 -11.75 -12.57
C LYS A 42 -28.35 -12.61 -13.82
N ALA A 43 -27.26 -12.80 -14.58
CA ALA A 43 -27.25 -13.67 -15.76
C ALA A 43 -27.53 -15.14 -15.40
N GLU A 44 -26.96 -15.63 -14.28
CA GLU A 44 -27.20 -16.99 -13.78
C GLU A 44 -28.67 -17.19 -13.39
N LYS A 45 -29.28 -16.26 -12.67
CA LYS A 45 -30.72 -16.32 -12.35
C LYS A 45 -31.59 -16.39 -13.61
N ILE A 46 -31.27 -15.60 -14.64
CA ILE A 46 -32.01 -15.61 -15.92
C ILE A 46 -31.84 -16.95 -16.65
N ARG A 47 -30.64 -17.54 -16.61
CA ARG A 47 -30.37 -18.85 -17.19
C ARG A 47 -31.07 -19.97 -16.42
N ASP A 48 -31.09 -19.92 -15.10
CA ASP A 48 -31.75 -20.92 -14.24
C ASP A 48 -33.27 -20.89 -14.43
N THR A 49 -33.88 -19.70 -14.48
CA THR A 49 -35.32 -19.58 -14.82
C THR A 49 -35.67 -20.13 -16.20
N ALA A 50 -34.79 -19.94 -17.21
CA ALA A 50 -34.98 -20.54 -18.52
C ALA A 50 -34.84 -22.07 -18.50
N HIS A 51 -33.91 -22.57 -17.70
CA HIS A 51 -33.70 -24.01 -17.49
C HIS A 51 -34.92 -24.65 -16.81
N ASP A 52 -35.47 -24.00 -15.78
CA ASP A 52 -36.68 -24.46 -15.09
C ASP A 52 -37.90 -24.43 -16.02
N HIS A 53 -38.02 -23.40 -16.85
CA HIS A 53 -39.06 -23.35 -17.88
C HIS A 53 -38.94 -24.50 -18.88
N LYS A 54 -37.73 -24.80 -19.39
CA LYS A 54 -37.46 -25.97 -20.25
C LYS A 54 -37.87 -27.27 -19.56
N ARG A 55 -37.47 -27.45 -18.29
CA ARG A 55 -37.79 -28.65 -17.50
C ARG A 55 -39.30 -28.81 -17.31
N ALA A 56 -40.02 -27.73 -17.03
CA ALA A 56 -41.47 -27.73 -16.94
C ALA A 56 -42.13 -28.12 -18.27
N LYS A 57 -41.63 -27.62 -19.41
CA LYS A 57 -42.14 -27.97 -20.74
C LYS A 57 -41.87 -29.41 -21.13
N LEU A 58 -40.71 -29.96 -20.77
CA LEU A 58 -40.42 -31.39 -20.92
C LEU A 58 -41.35 -32.26 -20.09
N LYS A 59 -41.64 -31.85 -18.86
CA LYS A 59 -42.61 -32.54 -18.00
C LYS A 59 -44.02 -32.53 -18.60
N GLN A 60 -44.46 -31.35 -19.09
CA GLN A 60 -45.74 -31.22 -19.79
C GLN A 60 -45.82 -32.13 -21.01
N LEU A 61 -44.76 -32.20 -21.84
CA LEU A 61 -44.73 -33.10 -22.98
C LEU A 61 -44.84 -34.57 -22.55
N ARG A 62 -44.16 -34.97 -21.48
CA ARG A 62 -44.21 -36.33 -20.98
C ARG A 62 -45.61 -36.70 -20.47
N GLU A 63 -46.24 -35.83 -19.70
CA GLU A 63 -47.62 -36.03 -19.24
C GLU A 63 -48.61 -36.13 -20.41
N GLU A 64 -48.42 -35.37 -21.49
CA GLU A 64 -49.28 -35.43 -22.68
C GLU A 64 -49.01 -36.68 -23.55
N LEU A 65 -47.79 -37.21 -23.52
CA LEU A 65 -47.48 -38.51 -24.14
C LEU A 65 -48.12 -39.66 -23.36
N ASP A 66 -48.06 -39.63 -22.03
CA ASP A 66 -48.65 -40.65 -21.16
C ASP A 66 -50.18 -40.69 -21.29
N LYS A 67 -50.83 -39.55 -21.58
CA LYS A 67 -52.27 -39.46 -21.87
C LYS A 67 -52.68 -39.96 -23.26
N GLY A 68 -51.74 -40.28 -24.16
CA GLY A 68 -52.04 -40.74 -25.52
C GLY A 68 -52.61 -39.64 -26.43
N THR A 69 -52.06 -38.42 -26.39
CA THR A 69 -52.54 -37.29 -27.20
C THR A 69 -52.25 -37.41 -28.71
N THR A 70 -52.85 -36.52 -29.51
CA THR A 70 -52.72 -36.51 -30.97
C THR A 70 -51.33 -36.12 -31.45
N SER A 71 -50.88 -36.76 -32.53
CA SER A 71 -49.56 -36.53 -33.16
C SER A 71 -49.26 -35.05 -33.45
N VAL A 72 -50.26 -34.28 -33.90
CA VAL A 72 -50.12 -32.84 -34.20
C VAL A 72 -49.76 -32.02 -32.96
N LYS A 73 -50.35 -32.34 -31.80
CA LYS A 73 -50.08 -31.64 -30.53
C LYS A 73 -48.65 -31.91 -30.06
N ILE A 74 -48.21 -33.16 -30.17
CA ILE A 74 -46.85 -33.59 -29.84
C ILE A 74 -45.83 -32.85 -30.73
N GLN A 75 -46.10 -32.73 -32.03
CA GLN A 75 -45.21 -32.06 -32.97
C GLN A 75 -45.07 -30.55 -32.67
N ARG A 76 -46.17 -29.87 -32.31
CA ARG A 76 -46.14 -28.47 -31.85
C ARG A 76 -45.33 -28.29 -30.56
N MET A 77 -45.48 -29.19 -29.59
CA MET A 77 -44.72 -29.15 -28.35
C MET A 77 -43.22 -29.39 -28.57
N LYS A 78 -42.85 -30.26 -29.51
CA LYS A 78 -41.45 -30.47 -29.92
C LYS A 78 -40.84 -29.20 -30.55
N GLN A 79 -41.57 -28.54 -31.46
CA GLN A 79 -41.12 -27.26 -32.04
C GLN A 79 -40.98 -26.17 -30.98
N TYR A 80 -41.86 -26.13 -29.99
CA TYR A 80 -41.71 -25.18 -28.89
C TYR A 80 -40.48 -25.49 -28.03
N LEU A 81 -40.19 -26.76 -27.77
CA LEU A 81 -38.99 -27.16 -27.04
C LEU A 81 -37.71 -26.78 -27.78
N THR A 82 -37.65 -26.86 -29.12
CA THR A 82 -36.47 -26.39 -29.86
C THR A 82 -36.23 -24.89 -29.67
N VAL A 83 -37.28 -24.08 -29.67
CA VAL A 83 -37.16 -22.63 -29.40
C VAL A 83 -36.69 -22.36 -27.96
N VAL A 84 -37.21 -23.11 -26.98
CA VAL A 84 -36.78 -22.98 -25.58
C VAL A 84 -35.32 -23.44 -25.40
N ASP A 85 -34.89 -24.44 -26.15
CA ASP A 85 -33.50 -24.92 -26.15
C ASP A 85 -32.53 -23.88 -26.71
N GLU A 86 -32.92 -23.20 -27.78
CA GLU A 86 -32.15 -22.09 -28.35
C GLU A 86 -32.05 -20.91 -27.37
N ASP A 87 -33.16 -20.54 -26.71
CA ASP A 87 -33.16 -19.49 -25.68
C ASP A 87 -32.26 -19.85 -24.47
N LEU A 88 -32.32 -21.11 -24.01
CA LEU A 88 -31.44 -21.58 -22.94
C LEU A 88 -29.96 -21.54 -23.36
N LYS A 89 -29.66 -21.92 -24.60
CA LYS A 89 -28.29 -21.87 -25.14
C LYS A 89 -27.78 -20.43 -25.16
N LEU A 90 -28.56 -19.49 -25.72
CA LEU A 90 -28.21 -18.07 -25.72
C LEU A 90 -27.96 -17.50 -24.33
N LYS A 91 -28.78 -17.88 -23.34
CA LYS A 91 -28.59 -17.46 -21.94
C LYS A 91 -27.36 -18.10 -21.30
N THR A 92 -27.04 -19.33 -21.66
CA THR A 92 -25.84 -20.04 -21.20
C THR A 92 -24.58 -19.38 -21.77
N ASP A 93 -24.56 -19.08 -23.07
CA ASP A 93 -23.44 -18.40 -23.73
C ASP A 93 -23.18 -17.03 -23.09
N LYS A 94 -24.24 -16.27 -22.76
CA LYS A 94 -24.13 -15.00 -22.00
C LYS A 94 -23.50 -15.17 -20.62
N VAL A 95 -23.85 -16.24 -19.90
CA VAL A 95 -23.24 -16.54 -18.60
C VAL A 95 -21.76 -16.88 -18.76
N GLU A 96 -21.39 -17.65 -19.78
CA GLU A 96 -19.99 -17.98 -20.05
C GLU A 96 -19.16 -16.76 -20.44
N GLU A 97 -19.70 -15.87 -21.27
CA GLU A 97 -19.07 -14.60 -21.61
C GLU A 97 -18.86 -13.73 -20.36
N GLN A 98 -19.88 -13.60 -19.52
CA GLN A 98 -19.79 -12.87 -18.26
C GLN A 98 -18.77 -13.50 -17.28
N LYS A 99 -18.63 -14.83 -17.27
CA LYS A 99 -17.57 -15.52 -16.49
C LYS A 99 -16.17 -15.14 -16.97
N LYS A 100 -15.96 -14.97 -18.28
CA LYS A 100 -14.69 -14.51 -18.84
C LYS A 100 -14.39 -13.07 -18.40
N GLU A 101 -15.38 -12.18 -18.39
CA GLU A 101 -15.21 -10.82 -17.88
C GLU A 101 -14.90 -10.78 -16.38
N VAL A 102 -15.56 -11.60 -15.57
CA VAL A 102 -15.22 -11.75 -14.15
C VAL A 102 -13.79 -12.27 -13.98
N ALA A 103 -13.34 -13.22 -14.80
CA ALA A 103 -11.96 -13.72 -14.74
C ALA A 103 -10.94 -12.63 -15.10
N LYS A 104 -11.21 -11.83 -16.13
CA LYS A 104 -10.38 -10.66 -16.48
C LYS A 104 -10.31 -9.67 -15.32
N ALA A 105 -11.44 -9.33 -14.71
CA ALA A 105 -11.49 -8.42 -13.56
C ALA A 105 -10.72 -8.96 -12.34
N LYS A 106 -10.79 -10.26 -12.08
CA LYS A 106 -9.98 -10.93 -11.04
C LYS A 106 -8.48 -10.79 -11.31
N ASN A 107 -8.05 -11.04 -12.55
CA ASN A 107 -6.64 -10.92 -12.93
C ASN A 107 -6.14 -9.48 -12.76
N GLN A 108 -6.93 -8.48 -13.17
CA GLN A 108 -6.60 -7.06 -12.96
C GLN A 108 -6.51 -6.68 -11.48
N LEU A 109 -7.38 -7.24 -10.63
CA LEU A 109 -7.32 -7.02 -9.19
C LEU A 109 -6.04 -7.62 -8.59
N GLU A 110 -5.67 -8.83 -9.00
CA GLU A 110 -4.43 -9.48 -8.53
C GLU A 110 -3.17 -8.73 -8.98
N GLU A 111 -3.16 -8.20 -10.20
CA GLU A 111 -2.08 -7.33 -10.67
C GLU A 111 -1.99 -6.04 -9.85
N ALA A 112 -3.13 -5.38 -9.60
CA ALA A 112 -3.19 -4.19 -8.75
C ALA A 112 -2.70 -4.49 -7.31
N ARG A 113 -3.03 -5.66 -6.75
CA ARG A 113 -2.52 -6.11 -5.44
C ARG A 113 -1.01 -6.24 -5.45
N ARG A 114 -0.43 -6.90 -6.47
CA ARG A 114 1.03 -7.04 -6.59
C ARG A 114 1.73 -5.69 -6.64
N VAL A 115 1.20 -4.75 -7.42
CA VAL A 115 1.72 -3.38 -7.51
C VAL A 115 1.63 -2.69 -6.15
N PHE A 116 0.46 -2.74 -5.48
CA PHE A 116 0.28 -2.17 -4.16
C PHE A 116 1.29 -2.70 -3.15
N PHE A 117 1.46 -4.02 -3.05
CA PHE A 117 2.43 -4.64 -2.15
C PHE A 117 3.87 -4.21 -2.46
N GLN A 118 4.24 -4.10 -3.73
CA GLN A 118 5.58 -3.62 -4.09
C GLN A 118 5.79 -2.16 -3.67
N ARG A 119 4.80 -1.29 -3.87
CA ARG A 119 4.85 0.12 -3.42
C ARG A 119 4.87 0.22 -1.89
N GLN A 120 4.17 -0.67 -1.19
CA GLN A 120 4.17 -0.71 0.26
C GLN A 120 5.57 -1.05 0.79
N LYS A 121 6.20 -2.10 0.26
CA LYS A 121 7.58 -2.49 0.61
C LYS A 121 8.57 -1.35 0.37
N ASP A 122 8.45 -0.65 -0.76
CA ASP A 122 9.28 0.51 -1.09
C ASP A 122 9.18 1.63 -0.04
N VAL A 123 7.96 1.94 0.42
CA VAL A 123 7.72 2.95 1.45
C VAL A 123 8.24 2.50 2.81
N GLU A 124 8.03 1.23 3.18
CA GLU A 124 8.55 0.66 4.43
C GLU A 124 10.08 0.69 4.49
N LYS A 125 10.75 0.35 3.38
CA LYS A 125 12.21 0.45 3.28
C LYS A 125 12.70 1.88 3.54
N LEU A 126 12.04 2.88 2.97
CA LEU A 126 12.39 4.29 3.19
C LEU A 126 12.10 4.76 4.63
N LYS A 127 11.06 4.23 5.27
CA LYS A 127 10.77 4.49 6.69
C LYS A 127 11.85 3.92 7.60
N LEU A 128 12.32 2.71 7.33
CA LEU A 128 13.42 2.09 8.09
C LEU A 128 14.71 2.89 7.95
N HIS A 129 15.10 3.20 6.71
CA HIS A 129 16.29 4.02 6.45
C HIS A 129 16.19 5.40 7.11
N ARG A 130 15.03 6.06 7.11
CA ARG A 130 14.85 7.32 7.84
C ARG A 130 15.13 7.17 9.33
N LYS A 131 14.60 6.12 9.96
CA LYS A 131 14.83 5.86 11.40
C LYS A 131 16.30 5.64 11.71
N GLU A 132 17.01 4.89 10.86
CA GLU A 132 18.45 4.65 10.99
C GLU A 132 19.24 5.96 10.85
N TRP A 133 18.93 6.73 9.82
CA TRP A 133 19.56 8.02 9.58
C TRP A 133 19.33 9.02 10.73
N GLU A 134 18.11 9.11 11.25
CA GLU A 134 17.80 9.96 12.42
C GLU A 134 18.59 9.53 13.66
N LYS A 135 18.78 8.22 13.86
CA LYS A 135 19.57 7.68 14.96
C LYS A 135 21.05 8.07 14.81
N GLU A 136 21.61 7.94 13.62
CA GLU A 136 22.99 8.33 13.33
C GLU A 136 23.21 9.84 13.52
N MET A 137 22.31 10.67 12.98
CA MET A 137 22.41 12.12 13.12
C MET A 137 22.31 12.57 14.58
N LYS A 138 21.42 11.96 15.37
CA LYS A 138 21.37 12.19 16.82
C LYS A 138 22.69 11.83 17.51
N GLY A 139 23.30 10.71 17.13
CA GLY A 139 24.61 10.30 17.65
C GLY A 139 25.71 11.33 17.33
N ILE A 140 25.78 11.80 16.08
CA ILE A 140 26.77 12.80 15.65
C ILE A 140 26.56 14.14 16.35
N LEU A 141 25.31 14.60 16.48
CA LEU A 141 24.98 15.83 17.20
C LEU A 141 25.37 15.73 18.67
N SER A 142 25.07 14.61 19.32
CA SER A 142 25.45 14.37 20.72
C SER A 142 26.96 14.38 20.92
N GLN A 143 27.74 13.77 20.01
CA GLN A 143 29.20 13.81 20.07
C GLN A 143 29.74 15.23 19.89
N LYS A 144 29.19 16.01 18.95
CA LYS A 144 29.58 17.41 18.76
C LYS A 144 29.25 18.27 19.97
N GLU A 145 28.06 18.10 20.56
CA GLU A 145 27.66 18.82 21.76
C GLU A 145 28.56 18.47 22.96
N ALA A 146 28.96 17.20 23.10
CA ALA A 146 29.90 16.76 24.13
C ALA A 146 31.29 17.41 23.96
N LEU A 147 31.83 17.43 22.73
CA LEU A 147 33.12 18.09 22.43
C LEU A 147 33.07 19.58 22.75
N VAL A 148 32.03 20.30 22.29
CA VAL A 148 31.86 21.73 22.59
C VAL A 148 31.74 21.97 24.09
N THR A 149 31.02 21.11 24.81
CA THR A 149 30.88 21.23 26.27
C THR A 149 32.21 21.03 26.99
N ASP A 150 33.02 20.06 26.55
CA ASP A 150 34.35 19.80 27.11
C ASP A 150 35.35 20.93 26.81
N GLU A 151 35.34 21.47 25.59
CA GLU A 151 36.15 22.64 25.19
C GLU A 151 35.80 23.87 26.02
N VAL A 152 34.50 24.15 26.22
CA VAL A 152 34.03 25.24 27.07
C VAL A 152 34.43 24.99 28.52
N GLY A 153 34.26 23.77 29.03
CA GLY A 153 34.64 23.38 30.39
C GLY A 153 36.14 23.58 30.65
N SER A 154 36.97 23.11 29.72
CA SER A 154 38.42 23.28 29.74
C SER A 154 38.83 24.75 29.68
N SER A 155 38.23 25.53 28.79
CA SER A 155 38.47 26.98 28.68
C SER A 155 38.10 27.72 29.97
N MET A 156 36.94 27.42 30.54
CA MET A 156 36.48 27.99 31.80
C MET A 156 37.40 27.63 32.97
N TYR A 157 37.88 26.37 33.01
CA TYR A 157 38.86 25.93 34.00
C TYR A 157 40.18 26.70 33.89
N ILE A 158 40.72 26.87 32.68
CA ILE A 158 41.94 27.64 32.42
C ILE A 158 41.78 29.09 32.88
N ILE A 159 40.66 29.74 32.52
CA ILE A 159 40.35 31.11 32.94
C ILE A 159 40.29 31.22 34.47
N LYS A 160 39.62 30.28 35.14
CA LYS A 160 39.52 30.25 36.62
C LYS A 160 40.89 30.07 37.27
N LYS A 161 41.72 29.16 36.75
CA LYS A 161 43.08 28.93 37.24
C LYS A 161 43.97 30.18 37.05
N GLN A 162 43.87 30.86 35.91
CA GLN A 162 44.60 32.11 35.67
C GLN A 162 44.19 33.24 36.62
N ARG A 163 42.90 33.33 36.99
CA ARG A 163 42.41 34.31 37.97
C ARG A 163 42.84 34.01 39.41
N GLN A 164 43.08 32.74 39.74
CA GLN A 164 43.51 32.30 41.07
C GLN A 164 45.04 32.30 41.25
N LEU A 165 45.81 32.42 40.17
CA LEU A 165 47.25 32.64 40.27
C LEU A 165 47.48 33.98 40.97
N PRO A 166 48.17 33.99 42.12
CA PRO A 166 48.37 35.22 42.85
C PRO A 166 49.30 36.15 42.03
N LEU A 167 49.04 37.46 42.09
CA LEU A 167 49.83 38.57 41.49
C LEU A 167 51.31 38.65 41.97
N ILE A 168 51.84 37.57 42.53
CA ILE A 168 53.13 37.50 43.22
C ILE A 168 54.31 37.59 42.25
N SER A 169 54.17 37.14 40.99
CA SER A 169 55.28 37.14 40.04
C SER A 169 55.69 38.52 39.50
N PHE A 170 54.84 39.55 39.61
CA PHE A 170 55.17 40.91 39.16
C PHE A 170 55.86 41.75 40.24
N LYS A 171 55.64 41.48 41.54
CA LYS A 171 56.34 42.16 42.64
C LYS A 171 57.72 41.55 42.89
N GLU A 172 57.89 40.24 42.74
CA GLU A 172 59.18 39.55 42.91
C GLU A 172 60.17 39.86 41.77
N LYS A 173 59.73 39.84 40.51
CA LYS A 173 60.57 40.26 39.36
C LYS A 173 60.99 41.73 39.40
N LYS A 174 60.22 42.62 40.06
CA LYS A 174 60.61 44.03 40.28
C LYS A 174 61.62 44.20 41.42
N LYS A 175 61.66 43.27 42.39
CA LYS A 175 62.63 43.27 43.49
C LYS A 175 63.99 42.70 43.06
N GLU A 176 64.01 41.61 42.27
CA GLU A 176 65.26 41.06 41.71
C GLU A 176 65.97 42.04 40.76
N ARG A 177 65.21 42.81 39.96
CA ARG A 177 65.79 43.87 39.11
C ARG A 177 66.36 45.06 39.88
N LYS A 178 65.95 45.28 41.13
CA LYS A 178 66.51 46.35 41.98
C LYS A 178 67.76 45.90 42.76
N ASN A 179 67.85 44.64 43.15
CA ASN A 179 69.03 44.13 43.86
C ASN A 179 70.22 43.85 42.93
N ASN A 180 70.01 43.60 41.63
CA ASN A 180 71.09 43.47 40.64
C ASN A 180 71.62 44.82 40.10
N HIS A 181 71.23 45.95 40.71
CA HIS A 181 71.73 47.29 40.32
C HIS A 181 72.42 48.03 41.48
N HIS A 182 72.69 47.37 42.60
CA HIS A 182 73.52 47.89 43.71
C HIS A 182 74.59 46.84 44.06
N GLY A 183 75.45 46.55 43.08
CA GLY A 183 76.82 46.11 43.33
C GLY A 183 77.72 47.32 43.57
#